data_AF-A0A0M3JC47-F1
#
_entry.id   AF-A0A0M3JC47-F1
#
_cell.length_a   1.000
_cell.length_b   1.000
_cell.length_c   1.000
_cell.angle_alpha   90.00
_cell.angle_beta   90.00
_cell.angle_gamma   90.00
#
_symmetry.space_group_name_H-M   'P 1'
#
loop_
_entity.id
_entity.type
_entity.pdbx_description
1 polymer ?
#
loop_
_entity_poly.entity_id
_entity_poly.type
_entity_poly.pdbx_seq_one_letter_code
_entity_poly.pdbx_strand_id
1 'polypeptide(L)'
;MESGPGIRSLVPCFDEPFFKAKWQLKVKHAADMKVLTNTIHTDILIERNETEPGWAITSFGETPLMSSYLLALSIGHYDSMQKISKTGVLVRAWSWTGMETYAEMGLNVSDTNPFHIVIKFIKA
;
A
#
# COMPACT_ATOMS: atom_id res chain seq x y z
N MET A 1 -19.93 8.89 -5.08
CA MET A 1 -18.53 8.45 -5.29
C MET A 1 -17.76 9.02 -4.11
N GLU A 2 -17.60 8.24 -3.04
CA GLU A 2 -16.85 8.72 -1.87
C GLU A 2 -15.38 8.84 -2.28
N SER A 3 -14.93 10.06 -2.56
CA SER A 3 -13.50 10.35 -2.56
C SER A 3 -13.02 10.12 -1.14
N GLY A 4 -12.22 9.08 -0.92
CA GLY A 4 -11.53 8.90 0.36
C GLY A 4 -10.77 10.17 0.77
N PRO A 5 -10.44 10.33 2.06
CA PRO A 5 -9.70 11.48 2.53
C PRO A 5 -8.42 11.66 1.72
N GLY A 6 -8.23 12.87 1.16
CA GLY A 6 -7.03 13.19 0.40
C GLY A 6 -5.81 13.36 1.30
N ILE A 7 -4.64 13.59 0.68
CA ILE A 7 -3.38 13.70 1.42
C ILE A 7 -3.38 14.81 2.48
N ARG A 8 -4.11 15.91 2.24
CA ARG A 8 -4.27 17.03 3.19
C ARG A 8 -4.99 16.65 4.49
N SER A 9 -5.71 15.53 4.49
CA SER A 9 -6.33 14.98 5.71
C SER A 9 -5.35 14.12 6.51
N LEU A 10 -4.26 13.65 5.88
CA LEU A 10 -3.25 12.81 6.52
C LEU A 10 -2.08 13.63 7.06
N VAL A 11 -1.59 14.61 6.27
CA VAL A 11 -0.44 15.44 6.62
C VAL A 11 -0.61 16.88 6.12
N PRO A 12 -0.13 17.89 6.86
CA PRO A 12 -0.03 19.25 6.34
C PRO A 12 1.04 19.30 5.24
N CYS A 13 0.62 19.55 3.99
CA CYS A 13 1.52 19.61 2.84
C CYS A 13 1.05 20.63 1.79
N PHE A 14 1.96 21.02 0.90
CA PHE A 14 1.65 21.80 -0.30
C PHE A 14 1.09 20.88 -1.38
N ASP A 15 -0.24 20.75 -1.42
CA ASP A 15 -0.95 19.81 -2.28
C ASP A 15 -1.25 20.36 -3.68
N GLU A 16 -0.19 20.79 -4.39
CA GLU A 16 -0.26 21.19 -5.80
C GLU A 16 0.64 20.28 -6.64
N PRO A 17 0.24 19.87 -7.86
CA PRO A 17 1.02 18.93 -8.68
C PRO A 17 2.47 19.34 -8.94
N PHE A 18 2.76 20.64 -8.94
CA PHE A 18 4.10 21.19 -9.18
C PHE A 18 5.05 21.00 -7.99
N PHE A 19 4.54 20.98 -6.76
CA PHE A 19 5.35 20.79 -5.55
C PHE A 19 5.59 19.31 -5.30
N LYS A 20 6.59 18.74 -5.99
CA LYS A 20 7.00 17.36 -5.78
C LYS A 20 7.92 17.24 -4.57
N ALA A 21 7.77 16.14 -3.85
CA ALA A 21 8.62 15.80 -2.71
C ALA A 21 8.95 14.31 -2.74
N LYS A 22 9.97 13.94 -1.95
CA LYS A 22 10.24 12.56 -1.61
C LYS A 22 9.62 12.27 -0.24
N TRP A 23 9.03 11.10 -0.10
CA TRP A 23 8.29 10.72 1.10
C TRP A 23 8.94 9.51 1.75
N GLN A 24 9.16 9.57 3.05
CA GLN A 24 9.62 8.44 3.85
C GLN A 24 8.63 8.23 5.00
N LEU A 25 8.03 7.05 5.06
CA LEU A 25 6.95 6.74 6.00
C LEU A 25 7.41 5.72 7.04
N LYS A 26 6.98 5.95 8.28
CA LYS A 26 7.02 4.98 9.37
C LYS A 26 5.65 4.96 10.00
N VAL A 27 5.01 3.78 10.02
CA VAL A 27 3.61 3.63 10.42
C VAL A 27 3.53 2.68 11.60
N LYS A 28 2.92 3.13 12.69
CA LYS A 28 2.57 2.28 13.84
C LYS A 28 1.14 1.76 13.66
N HIS A 29 0.95 0.45 13.75
CA HIS A 29 -0.33 -0.23 13.51
C HIS A 29 -0.45 -1.47 14.39
N ALA A 30 -1.64 -2.08 14.45
CA ALA A 30 -1.83 -3.37 15.12
C ALA A 30 -1.01 -4.45 14.40
N ALA A 31 -0.34 -5.34 15.16
CA ALA A 31 0.63 -6.30 14.62
C ALA A 31 0.00 -7.38 13.72
N ASP A 32 -1.31 -7.55 13.76
CA ASP A 32 -2.09 -8.46 12.92
C ASP A 32 -2.53 -7.85 11.58
N MET A 33 -2.30 -6.55 11.38
CA MET A 33 -2.60 -5.84 10.14
C MET A 33 -1.34 -5.64 9.28
N LYS A 34 -1.55 -5.55 7.96
CA LYS A 34 -0.50 -5.21 7.00
C LYS A 34 -0.65 -3.76 6.56
N VAL A 35 0.49 -3.09 6.33
CA VAL A 35 0.53 -1.73 5.79
C VAL A 35 1.05 -1.76 4.35
N LEU A 36 0.34 -1.07 3.47
CA LEU A 36 0.66 -0.92 2.05
C LEU A 36 0.93 0.55 1.74
N THR A 37 1.98 0.81 0.96
CA THR A 37 2.31 2.13 0.44
C THR A 37 3.00 2.02 -0.93
N ASN A 38 3.48 3.14 -1.48
CA ASN A 38 4.12 3.21 -2.80
C ASN A 38 5.46 2.45 -2.87
N THR A 39 6.13 2.27 -1.73
CA THR A 39 7.42 1.58 -1.63
C THR A 39 7.31 0.28 -0.83
N ILE A 40 8.27 -0.61 -1.04
CA ILE A 40 8.37 -1.85 -0.27
C ILE A 40 8.86 -1.50 1.14
N HIS A 41 8.30 -2.16 2.15
CA HIS A 41 8.75 -2.00 3.53
C HIS A 41 10.21 -2.46 3.66
N THR A 42 11.00 -1.70 4.41
CA THR A 42 12.41 -2.00 4.65
C THR A 42 12.62 -2.71 5.99
N ASP A 43 11.72 -2.47 6.95
CA ASP A 43 11.83 -2.99 8.32
C ASP A 43 10.44 -3.10 8.96
N ILE A 44 10.24 -4.11 9.81
CA ILE A 44 9.04 -4.30 10.64
C ILE A 44 9.50 -4.61 12.07
N LEU A 45 9.20 -3.71 13.00
CA LEU A 45 9.48 -3.88 14.42
C LEU A 45 8.19 -4.21 15.16
N ILE A 46 8.10 -5.41 15.74
CA ILE A 46 6.94 -5.85 16.51
C ILE A 46 7.19 -5.56 18.00
N GLU A 47 6.43 -4.64 18.58
CA GLU A 47 6.34 -4.40 20.02
C GLU A 47 5.46 -5.49 20.64
N ARG A 48 6.09 -6.54 21.18
CA ARG A 48 5.37 -7.59 21.92
C ARG A 48 5.09 -7.12 23.34
N ASN A 49 3.83 -7.17 23.74
CA ASN A 49 3.41 -7.05 25.13
C ASN A 49 2.71 -8.37 25.50
N GLU A 50 2.99 -8.93 26.68
CA GLU A 50 2.49 -10.27 27.06
C GLU A 50 0.95 -10.30 27.28
N THR A 51 0.34 -9.12 27.38
CA THR A 51 -1.04 -8.95 27.86
C THR A 51 -2.01 -8.32 26.84
N GLU A 52 -1.51 -7.77 25.72
CA GLU A 52 -2.31 -7.05 24.71
C GLU A 52 -1.93 -7.47 23.27
N PRO A 53 -2.85 -7.36 22.28
CA PRO A 53 -2.47 -7.49 20.88
C PRO A 53 -1.34 -6.51 20.56
N GLY A 54 -0.18 -7.06 20.16
CA GLY A 54 1.04 -6.29 19.99
C GLY A 54 0.88 -5.18 18.94
N TRP A 55 1.67 -4.10 19.10
CA TRP A 55 1.81 -3.08 18.07
C TRP A 55 2.97 -3.44 17.15
N ALA A 56 2.92 -3.00 15.91
CA ALA A 56 4.03 -3.09 14.97
C ALA A 56 4.32 -1.71 14.38
N ILE A 57 5.61 -1.44 14.14
CA ILE A 57 6.09 -0.28 13.42
C ILE A 57 6.69 -0.76 12.11
N THR A 58 6.02 -0.46 11.00
CA THR A 58 6.54 -0.75 9.65
C THR A 58 7.20 0.49 9.08
N SER A 59 8.46 0.36 8.65
CA SER A 59 9.23 1.42 8.00
C SER A 59 9.33 1.17 6.51
N PHE A 60 9.26 2.24 5.72
CA PHE A 60 9.30 2.19 4.27
C PHE A 60 10.47 2.98 3.70
N GLY A 61 10.96 2.53 2.55
CA GLY A 61 11.99 3.26 1.81
C GLY A 61 11.47 4.60 1.29
N GLU A 62 12.41 5.52 1.02
CA GLU A 62 12.11 6.82 0.42
C GLU A 62 11.51 6.66 -0.99
N THR A 63 10.41 7.37 -1.28
CA THR A 63 9.82 7.38 -2.62
C THR A 63 10.68 8.14 -3.62
N PRO A 64 10.56 7.86 -4.93
CA PRO A 64 10.99 8.79 -5.96
C PRO A 64 10.31 10.17 -5.79
N LEU A 65 10.85 11.19 -6.47
CA LEU A 65 10.28 12.53 -6.47
C LEU A 65 8.89 12.52 -7.13
N MET A 66 7.84 12.73 -6.33
CA MET A 66 6.45 12.65 -6.80
C MET A 66 5.54 13.70 -6.15
N SER A 67 4.41 13.98 -6.79
CA SER A 67 3.39 14.88 -6.26
C SER A 67 2.63 14.22 -5.08
N SER A 68 2.17 15.04 -4.14
CA SER A 68 1.47 14.63 -2.92
C SER A 68 0.25 13.73 -3.16
N TYR A 69 -0.53 13.98 -4.22
CA TYR A 69 -1.74 13.21 -4.53
C TYR A 69 -1.49 11.74 -4.93
N LEU A 70 -0.26 11.38 -5.27
CA LEU A 70 0.12 9.99 -5.59
C LEU A 70 0.47 9.17 -4.35
N LEU A 71 0.63 9.82 -3.19
CA LEU A 71 0.96 9.14 -1.95
C LEU A 71 -0.22 8.27 -1.53
N ALA A 72 0.02 6.96 -1.45
CA ALA A 72 -0.97 5.96 -1.07
C ALA A 72 -0.58 5.31 0.26
N LEU A 73 -1.56 5.15 1.13
CA LEU A 73 -1.43 4.45 2.40
C LEU A 73 -2.68 3.63 2.66
N SER A 74 -2.50 2.38 3.07
CA SER A 74 -3.61 1.55 3.52
C SER A 74 -3.17 0.55 4.55
N ILE A 75 -4.05 0.29 5.52
CA ILE A 75 -3.80 -0.58 6.67
C ILE A 75 -5.00 -1.51 6.80
N GLY A 76 -4.76 -2.82 6.92
CA GLY A 76 -5.84 -3.78 7.07
C GLY A 76 -5.38 -5.23 7.00
N HIS A 77 -6.35 -6.13 7.13
CA HIS A 77 -6.16 -7.57 6.97
C HIS A 77 -6.17 -7.93 5.49
N TYR A 78 -5.01 -7.79 4.88
CA TYR A 78 -4.83 -8.10 3.46
C TYR A 78 -4.18 -9.45 3.26
N ASP A 79 -4.61 -10.16 2.23
CA ASP A 79 -3.83 -11.20 1.60
C ASP A 79 -3.43 -10.80 0.18
N SER A 80 -2.45 -11.50 -0.39
CA SER A 80 -1.91 -11.14 -1.69
C SER A 80 -1.61 -12.32 -2.58
N MET A 81 -1.91 -12.15 -3.86
CA MET A 81 -1.39 -12.99 -4.93
C MET A 81 -0.35 -12.22 -5.75
N GLN A 82 0.65 -12.92 -6.26
CA GLN A 82 1.75 -12.30 -7.00
C GLN A 82 2.14 -13.08 -8.25
N LYS A 83 2.58 -12.35 -9.28
CA LYS A 83 3.07 -12.89 -10.54
C LYS A 83 4.21 -12.01 -11.07
N ILE A 84 5.14 -12.60 -11.80
CA ILE A 84 6.15 -11.86 -12.54
C ILE A 84 5.59 -11.57 -13.93
N SER A 85 5.50 -10.31 -14.31
CA SER A 85 5.05 -9.90 -15.64
C SER A 85 6.06 -10.33 -16.71
N LYS A 86 5.65 -10.28 -17.98
CA LYS A 86 6.54 -10.50 -19.13
C LYS A 86 7.75 -9.55 -19.17
N THR A 87 7.65 -8.38 -18.54
CA THR A 87 8.75 -7.40 -18.44
C THR A 87 9.66 -7.63 -17.24
N GLY A 88 9.46 -8.72 -16.48
CA GLY A 88 10.27 -9.08 -15.32
C GLY A 88 9.89 -8.34 -14.04
N VAL A 89 8.77 -7.62 -14.02
CA VAL A 89 8.32 -6.84 -12.86
C VAL A 89 7.43 -7.71 -11.97
N LEU A 90 7.70 -7.72 -10.66
CA LEU A 90 6.83 -8.37 -9.68
C LEU A 90 5.54 -7.55 -9.53
N VAL A 91 4.41 -8.13 -9.91
CA VAL A 91 3.09 -7.57 -9.72
C VAL A 91 2.40 -8.31 -8.58
N ARG A 92 1.79 -7.57 -7.66
CA ARG A 92 1.06 -8.12 -6.52
C ARG A 92 -0.33 -7.50 -6.45
N ALA A 93 -1.34 -8.35 -6.45
CA ALA A 93 -2.73 -7.97 -6.19
C ALA A 93 -3.05 -8.23 -4.72
N TRP A 94 -3.65 -7.25 -4.06
CA TRP A 94 -4.02 -7.32 -2.65
C TRP A 94 -5.55 -7.32 -2.51
N SER A 95 -6.08 -8.20 -1.66
CA SER A 95 -7.49 -8.25 -1.29
C SER A 95 -7.62 -8.42 0.22
N TRP A 96 -8.84 -8.25 0.74
CA TRP A 96 -9.15 -8.72 2.08
C TRP A 96 -8.96 -10.25 2.16
N THR A 97 -8.61 -10.75 3.34
CA THR A 97 -8.58 -12.19 3.61
C THR A 97 -9.96 -12.80 3.36
N GLY A 98 -10.03 -13.89 2.60
CA GLY A 98 -11.27 -14.54 2.12
C GLY A 98 -11.81 -14.02 0.78
N MET A 99 -11.16 -13.03 0.17
CA MET A 99 -11.55 -12.44 -1.13
C MET A 99 -10.48 -12.62 -2.22
N GLU A 100 -9.64 -13.65 -2.09
CA GLU A 100 -8.45 -13.87 -2.92
C GLU A 100 -8.80 -14.11 -4.40
N THR A 101 -9.97 -14.67 -4.70
CA THR A 101 -10.49 -14.86 -6.07
C THR A 101 -10.54 -13.54 -6.86
N TYR A 102 -10.86 -12.42 -6.21
CA TYR A 102 -10.87 -11.11 -6.87
C TYR A 102 -9.46 -10.59 -7.15
N ALA A 103 -8.51 -10.88 -6.25
CA ALA A 103 -7.10 -10.56 -6.48
C ALA A 103 -6.53 -11.35 -7.66
N GLU A 104 -6.90 -12.63 -7.79
CA GLU A 104 -6.50 -13.48 -8.91
C GLU A 104 -7.01 -12.93 -10.25
N MET A 105 -8.29 -12.53 -10.31
CA MET A 105 -8.87 -11.92 -11.51
C MET A 105 -8.12 -10.64 -11.91
N GLY A 106 -7.82 -9.76 -10.94
CA GLY A 106 -7.05 -8.54 -11.19
C GLY A 106 -5.63 -8.83 -11.68
N LEU A 107 -4.98 -9.84 -11.09
CA LEU A 107 -3.63 -10.26 -11.46
C LEU A 107 -3.58 -10.81 -12.90
N ASN A 108 -4.54 -11.63 -13.29
CA ASN A 108 -4.64 -12.16 -14.65
C ASN A 108 -4.83 -11.06 -15.71
N VAL A 109 -5.58 -10.00 -15.40
CA VAL A 109 -5.75 -8.85 -16.30
C VAL A 109 -4.46 -8.03 -16.37
N SER A 110 -3.78 -7.79 -15.25
CA SER A 110 -2.56 -6.97 -15.22
C SER A 110 -1.41 -7.54 -16.07
N ASP A 111 -1.34 -8.86 -16.27
CA ASP A 111 -0.33 -9.49 -17.12
C ASP A 111 -0.54 -9.23 -18.63
N THR A 112 -1.75 -8.78 -19.01
CA THR A 112 -2.08 -8.48 -20.42
C THR A 112 -1.78 -7.04 -20.83
N ASN A 113 -1.51 -6.13 -19.88
CA ASN A 113 -1.28 -4.71 -20.17
C ASN A 113 -0.20 -4.10 -19.25
N PRO A 114 0.97 -3.67 -19.78
CA PRO A 114 2.15 -3.32 -18.98
C PRO A 114 2.07 -2.02 -18.16
N PHE A 115 0.94 -1.30 -18.16
CA PHE A 115 0.83 0.05 -17.56
C PHE A 115 -0.13 0.15 -16.37
N HIS A 116 -0.09 -0.78 -15.40
CA HIS A 116 -0.87 -0.60 -14.17
C HIS A 116 -0.08 -0.94 -12.90
N ILE A 117 0.13 0.07 -12.05
CA ILE A 117 0.16 -0.11 -10.60
C ILE A 117 -1.31 -0.25 -10.19
N VAL A 118 -1.78 -1.49 -10.02
CA VAL A 118 -3.12 -1.76 -9.47
C VAL A 118 -3.00 -1.82 -7.95
N ILE A 119 -3.13 -0.67 -7.29
CA ILE A 119 -3.68 -0.65 -5.92
C ILE A 119 -5.09 -0.10 -6.05
N LYS A 120 -6.00 -0.96 -6.52
CA LYS A 120 -7.44 -0.64 -6.54
C LYS A 120 -8.06 -1.33 -5.34
N PHE A 121 -8.32 -0.56 -4.28
CA PHE A 121 -9.12 -1.03 -3.16
C PHE A 121 -10.53 -1.31 -3.68
N ILE A 122 -10.84 -2.58 -3.95
CA ILE A 122 -12.23 -3.02 -4.09
C ILE A 122 -12.76 -3.10 -2.66
N LYS A 123 -13.49 -2.07 -2.25
CA LYS A 123 -14.37 -2.18 -1.09
C LYS A 123 -15.65 -2.83 -1.60
N ALA A 124 -16.01 -3.99 -1.05
CA ALA A 124 -17.34 -4.57 -1.23
C ALA A 124 -18.40 -3.66 -0.57
#